data_AF-A0A7S0R924-F1
#
_entry.id   AF-A0A7S0R924-F1
#
_cell.length_a   1.000
_cell.length_b   1.000
_cell.length_c   1.000
_cell.angle_alpha   90.00
_cell.angle_beta   90.00
_cell.angle_gamma   90.00
#
_symmetry.space_group_name_H-M   'P 1'
#
loop_
_entity.id
_entity.type
_entity.pdbx_description
1 polymer ?
#
loop_
_entity_poly.entity_id
_entity_poly.type
_entity_poly.pdbx_seq_one_letter_code
_entity_poly.pdbx_strand_id
1 'polypeptide(L)'
;MHGPVTNFLGLDVHTGLMERGNVWAGQRGLAGRVHYMSHNAAACGVAALLATYPGPLVLAAVQYPDPHYRTQRHVLTAKLAADIAAVMAPGGAVLLQSDVATTAAHMAGVFHAHTGTAFQLHPLHHAPDAVFHYDPHAPAAAGTASGADAGVAVGSAVEGDAGGATDSSSRSSGGGGGSRAGGQAQAG
;
A
#
# COMPACT_ATOMS: atom_id res chain seq x y z
N MET A 1 16.93 -5.14 -12.02
CA MET A 1 15.86 -6.11 -11.67
C MET A 1 14.69 -5.30 -11.12
N HIS A 2 13.56 -5.25 -11.81
CA HIS A 2 12.35 -4.63 -11.26
C HIS A 2 11.62 -5.69 -10.44
N GLY A 3 11.41 -5.44 -9.14
CA GLY A 3 10.59 -6.29 -8.30
C GLY A 3 9.13 -6.37 -8.80
N PRO A 4 8.31 -7.25 -8.22
CA PRO A 4 6.91 -7.39 -8.62
C PRO A 4 6.19 -6.04 -8.51
N VAL A 5 5.39 -5.72 -9.54
CA VAL A 5 4.57 -4.50 -9.55
C VAL A 5 3.33 -4.76 -8.69
N THR A 6 3.24 -4.12 -7.54
CA THR A 6 2.08 -4.18 -6.65
C THR A 6 1.17 -2.97 -6.86
N ASN A 7 -0.13 -3.22 -6.94
CA ASN A 7 -1.17 -2.19 -6.95
C ASN A 7 -1.80 -2.10 -5.56
N PHE A 8 -2.18 -0.89 -5.16
CA PHE A 8 -2.76 -0.58 -3.85
C PHE A 8 -4.09 0.11 -4.02
N LEU A 9 -5.09 -0.36 -3.27
CA LEU A 9 -6.41 0.24 -3.17
C LEU A 9 -6.66 0.64 -1.72
N GLY A 10 -6.82 1.95 -1.47
CA GLY A 10 -7.23 2.49 -0.19
C GLY A 10 -8.74 2.73 -0.15
N LEU A 11 -9.40 2.31 0.92
CA LEU A 11 -10.84 2.45 1.11
C LEU A 11 -11.12 3.19 2.43
N ASP A 12 -11.95 4.21 2.36
CA ASP A 12 -12.44 4.95 3.54
C ASP A 12 -13.80 5.57 3.21
N VAL A 13 -14.64 5.92 4.18
CA VAL A 13 -15.91 6.63 3.93
C VAL A 13 -15.73 8.14 3.70
N HIS A 14 -14.58 8.69 4.07
CA HIS A 14 -14.30 10.12 4.00
C HIS A 14 -13.79 10.52 2.62
N THR A 15 -14.71 10.89 1.72
CA THR A 15 -14.40 11.25 0.32
C THR A 15 -13.29 12.29 0.19
N GLY A 16 -13.29 13.35 1.01
CA GLY A 16 -12.25 14.38 0.95
C GLY A 16 -10.85 13.90 1.34
N LEU A 17 -10.72 12.85 2.16
CA LEU A 17 -9.42 12.22 2.45
C LEU A 17 -8.94 11.40 1.25
N MET A 18 -9.85 10.67 0.61
CA MET A 18 -9.54 9.83 -0.56
C MET A 18 -9.12 10.67 -1.76
N GLU A 19 -9.81 11.77 -2.04
CA GLU A 19 -9.45 12.71 -3.10
C GLU A 19 -8.05 13.29 -2.89
N ARG A 20 -7.74 13.75 -1.67
CA ARG A 20 -6.37 14.21 -1.33
C ARG A 20 -5.33 13.12 -1.50
N GLY A 21 -5.64 11.88 -1.10
CA GLY A 21 -4.77 10.73 -1.31
C GLY A 21 -4.45 10.49 -2.79
N ASN A 22 -5.45 10.60 -3.67
CA ASN A 22 -5.25 10.48 -5.11
C ASN A 22 -4.40 11.62 -5.69
N VAL A 23 -4.58 12.86 -5.20
CA VAL A 23 -3.71 13.99 -5.59
C VAL A 23 -2.25 13.71 -5.21
N TRP A 24 -2.00 13.22 -3.98
CA TRP A 24 -0.64 12.87 -3.55
C TRP A 24 -0.05 11.71 -4.34
N ALA A 25 -0.84 10.69 -4.67
CA ALA A 25 -0.41 9.60 -5.54
C ALA A 25 0.01 10.14 -6.92
N GLY A 26 -0.76 11.07 -7.51
CA GLY A 26 -0.40 11.76 -8.75
C GLY A 26 0.90 12.53 -8.65
N GLN A 27 1.05 13.36 -7.62
CA GLN A 27 2.27 14.16 -7.37
C GLN A 27 3.53 13.30 -7.18
N ARG A 28 3.37 12.05 -6.69
CA ARG A 28 4.47 11.08 -6.51
C ARG A 28 4.68 10.17 -7.73
N GLY A 29 3.93 10.34 -8.82
CA GLY A 29 4.01 9.48 -10.00
C GLY A 29 3.47 8.06 -9.77
N LEU A 30 2.61 7.86 -8.77
CA LEU A 30 2.06 6.57 -8.36
C LEU A 30 0.61 6.33 -8.81
N ALA A 31 -0.01 7.27 -9.54
CA ALA A 31 -1.41 7.19 -9.94
C ALA A 31 -1.79 5.94 -10.77
N GLY A 32 -0.82 5.30 -11.44
CA GLY A 32 -1.03 4.04 -12.16
C GLY A 32 -1.03 2.79 -11.28
N ARG A 33 -0.73 2.91 -9.97
CA ARG A 33 -0.59 1.79 -9.03
C ARG A 33 -1.31 2.00 -7.71
N VAL A 34 -1.52 3.24 -7.28
CA VAL A 34 -2.17 3.59 -6.02
C VAL A 34 -3.46 4.33 -6.32
N HIS A 35 -4.57 3.82 -5.79
CA HIS A 35 -5.87 4.44 -5.92
C HIS A 35 -6.59 4.47 -4.57
N TYR A 36 -7.26 5.58 -4.27
CA TYR A 36 -8.08 5.76 -3.08
C TYR A 36 -9.53 5.97 -3.49
N MET A 37 -10.46 5.28 -2.82
CA MET A 37 -11.88 5.34 -3.15
C MET A 37 -12.73 5.46 -1.89
N SER A 38 -13.77 6.29 -1.98
CA SER A 38 -14.76 6.40 -0.91
C SER A 38 -15.65 5.16 -0.90
N HIS A 39 -15.58 4.33 0.15
CA HIS A 39 -16.34 3.09 0.27
C HIS A 39 -16.54 2.65 1.72
N ASN A 40 -17.76 2.25 2.06
CA ASN A 40 -18.05 1.67 3.37
C ASN A 40 -17.78 0.16 3.34
N ALA A 41 -16.53 -0.24 3.57
CA ALA A 41 -16.12 -1.64 3.53
C ALA A 41 -16.91 -2.52 4.53
N ALA A 42 -17.22 -2.00 5.72
CA ALA A 42 -17.93 -2.73 6.77
C ALA A 42 -19.39 -3.07 6.38
N ALA A 43 -20.10 -2.10 5.79
CA ALA A 43 -21.51 -2.24 5.43
C ALA A 43 -21.72 -2.84 4.04
N CYS A 44 -20.94 -2.39 3.05
CA CYS A 44 -21.11 -2.79 1.66
C CYS A 44 -20.27 -4.03 1.28
N GLY A 45 -19.29 -4.40 2.11
CA GLY A 45 -18.35 -5.48 1.81
C GLY A 45 -17.33 -5.09 0.74
N VAL A 46 -16.39 -5.99 0.46
CA VAL A 46 -15.32 -5.77 -0.53
C VAL A 46 -15.33 -6.78 -1.68
N ALA A 47 -16.09 -7.88 -1.55
CA ALA A 47 -16.08 -8.96 -2.53
C ALA A 47 -16.51 -8.50 -3.93
N ALA A 48 -17.64 -7.80 -4.05
CA ALA A 48 -18.13 -7.31 -5.35
C ALA A 48 -17.21 -6.26 -5.99
N LEU A 49 -16.60 -5.41 -5.16
CA LEU A 49 -15.61 -4.43 -5.60
C LEU A 49 -14.39 -5.13 -6.21
N LEU A 50 -13.83 -6.09 -5.48
CA LEU A 50 -12.64 -6.82 -5.89
C LEU A 50 -12.90 -7.83 -7.01
N ALA A 51 -14.13 -8.33 -7.18
CA ALA A 51 -14.50 -9.21 -8.28
C ALA A 51 -14.28 -8.59 -9.68
N THR A 52 -14.28 -7.26 -9.77
CA THR A 52 -14.00 -6.54 -11.02
C THR A 52 -12.51 -6.30 -11.27
N TYR A 53 -11.66 -6.56 -10.27
CA TYR A 53 -10.23 -6.35 -10.36
C TYR A 53 -9.54 -7.59 -10.95
N PRO A 54 -8.71 -7.46 -12.01
CA PRO A 54 -8.13 -8.62 -12.70
C PRO A 54 -6.99 -9.30 -11.93
N GLY A 55 -6.55 -8.74 -10.80
CA GLY A 55 -5.41 -9.24 -10.02
C GLY A 55 -5.83 -9.89 -8.69
N PRO A 56 -4.94 -10.69 -8.08
CA PRO A 56 -5.21 -11.31 -6.79
C PRO A 56 -5.13 -10.29 -5.64
N LEU A 57 -5.97 -10.48 -4.61
CA LEU A 57 -5.75 -9.86 -3.32
C LEU A 57 -4.68 -10.65 -2.56
N VAL A 58 -3.53 -10.04 -2.29
CA VAL A 58 -2.41 -10.67 -1.58
C VAL A 58 -2.17 -10.08 -0.19
N LEU A 59 -2.72 -8.89 0.08
CA LEU A 59 -2.61 -8.20 1.36
C LEU A 59 -3.87 -7.39 1.63
N ALA A 60 -4.47 -7.58 2.80
CA ALA A 60 -5.50 -6.70 3.34
C ALA A 60 -5.00 -6.07 4.65
N ALA A 61 -5.00 -4.75 4.74
CA ALA A 61 -4.57 -4.03 5.93
C ALA A 61 -5.74 -3.23 6.53
N VAL A 62 -6.09 -3.52 7.78
CA VAL A 62 -7.05 -2.75 8.58
C VAL A 62 -6.26 -2.02 9.66
N GLN A 63 -6.16 -0.71 9.54
CA GLN A 63 -5.24 0.10 10.34
C GLN A 63 -5.97 1.23 11.05
N TYR A 64 -5.70 1.36 12.35
CA TYR A 64 -6.17 2.43 13.21
C TYR A 64 -7.68 2.73 13.06
N PRO A 65 -8.56 1.70 13.07
CA PRO A 65 -9.99 1.97 13.05
C PRO A 65 -10.39 2.73 14.32
N ASP A 66 -11.41 3.57 14.21
CA ASP A 66 -11.94 4.35 15.33
C ASP A 66 -12.25 3.42 16.52
N PRO A 67 -11.67 3.67 17.70
CA PRO A 67 -11.99 2.92 18.91
C PRO A 67 -13.40 3.31 19.37
N HIS A 68 -14.41 2.58 18.88
CA HIS A 68 -15.79 2.86 19.23
C HIS A 68 -16.07 2.56 20.71
N TYR A 69 -15.93 3.58 21.57
CA TYR A 69 -16.23 3.48 23.01
C TYR A 69 -17.74 3.52 23.33
N ARG A 70 -18.60 3.93 22.37
CA ARG A 70 -20.02 4.24 22.65
C ARG A 70 -21.05 3.56 21.73
N THR A 71 -20.64 2.99 20.61
CA THR A 71 -21.56 2.35 19.64
C THR A 71 -20.98 1.03 19.15
N GLN A 72 -21.81 -0.01 19.04
CA GLN A 72 -21.43 -1.36 18.60
C GLN A 72 -21.13 -1.45 17.09
N ARG A 73 -20.53 -0.42 16.48
CA ARG A 73 -20.28 -0.37 15.03
C ARG A 73 -18.79 -0.42 14.76
N HIS A 74 -18.19 -1.61 14.85
CA HIS A 74 -16.78 -1.78 14.53
C HIS A 74 -16.52 -1.68 13.02
N VAL A 75 -15.40 -1.05 12.64
CA VAL A 75 -14.92 -1.03 11.24
C VAL A 75 -14.73 -2.45 10.71
N LEU A 76 -14.21 -3.35 11.54
CA LEU A 76 -14.08 -4.75 11.19
C LEU A 76 -15.30 -5.54 11.70
N THR A 77 -16.10 -6.02 10.76
CA THR A 77 -17.29 -6.86 11.00
C THR A 77 -17.03 -8.31 10.59
N ALA A 78 -17.86 -9.23 11.09
CA ALA A 78 -17.84 -10.63 10.66
C ALA A 78 -17.98 -10.79 9.14
N LYS A 79 -18.88 -10.01 8.52
CA LYS A 79 -19.08 -9.99 7.08
C LYS A 79 -17.82 -9.54 6.34
N LEU A 80 -17.18 -8.45 6.79
CA LEU A 80 -15.96 -7.96 6.15
C LEU A 80 -14.81 -8.98 6.27
N ALA A 81 -14.65 -9.62 7.42
CA ALA A 81 -13.65 -10.67 7.60
C ALA A 81 -13.90 -11.87 6.66
N ALA A 82 -15.16 -12.32 6.54
CA ALA A 82 -15.54 -13.39 5.63
C ALA A 82 -15.33 -13.01 4.15
N ASP A 83 -15.70 -11.77 3.76
CA ASP A 83 -15.48 -11.26 2.41
C ASP A 83 -13.98 -11.25 2.05
N ILE A 84 -13.13 -10.78 2.98
CA ILE A 84 -11.67 -10.80 2.80
C ILE A 84 -11.15 -12.23 2.64
N ALA A 85 -11.58 -13.15 3.52
CA ALA A 85 -11.18 -14.56 3.45
C ALA A 85 -11.56 -15.20 2.10
N ALA A 86 -12.74 -14.88 1.57
CA ALA A 86 -13.26 -15.47 0.34
C ALA A 86 -12.49 -15.02 -0.92
N VAL A 87 -11.93 -13.81 -0.92
CA VAL A 87 -11.24 -13.23 -2.09
C VAL A 87 -9.72 -13.18 -1.96
N MET A 88 -9.17 -13.49 -0.79
CA MET A 88 -7.73 -13.56 -0.56
C MET A 88 -7.12 -14.72 -1.35
N ALA A 89 -6.03 -14.45 -2.07
CA ALA A 89 -5.27 -15.49 -2.74
C ALA A 89 -4.53 -16.38 -1.73
N PRO A 90 -4.29 -17.67 -2.04
CA PRO A 90 -3.46 -18.54 -1.21
C PRO A 90 -2.08 -17.91 -0.94
N GLY A 91 -1.65 -17.92 0.32
CA GLY A 91 -0.41 -17.28 0.77
C GLY A 91 -0.51 -15.77 0.97
N GLY A 92 -1.68 -15.17 0.75
CA GLY A 92 -1.95 -13.78 1.11
C GLY A 92 -1.97 -13.54 2.63
N ALA A 93 -1.84 -12.29 3.03
CA ALA A 93 -1.74 -11.88 4.42
C ALA A 93 -2.82 -10.86 4.82
N VAL A 94 -3.17 -10.86 6.10
CA VAL A 94 -3.98 -9.81 6.71
C VAL A 94 -3.15 -9.13 7.79
N LEU A 95 -3.07 -7.80 7.74
CA LEU A 95 -2.46 -6.98 8.77
C LEU A 95 -3.56 -6.24 9.55
N LEU A 96 -3.64 -6.50 10.85
CA LEU A 96 -4.56 -5.83 11.76
C LEU A 96 -3.74 -4.98 12.73
N GLN A 97 -4.01 -3.66 12.75
CA GLN A 97 -3.23 -2.73 13.56
C GLN A 97 -4.15 -1.70 14.22
N SER A 98 -3.96 -1.49 15.51
CA SER A 98 -4.61 -0.43 16.27
C SER A 98 -3.70 -0.02 17.43
N ASP A 99 -3.76 1.26 17.77
CA ASP A 99 -3.18 1.88 18.95
C ASP A 99 -4.02 1.65 20.23
N VAL A 100 -5.23 1.08 20.08
CA VAL A 100 -6.12 0.74 21.20
C VAL A 100 -6.19 -0.78 21.37
N ALA A 101 -5.67 -1.27 22.49
CA ALA A 101 -5.52 -2.70 22.77
C ALA A 101 -6.85 -3.48 22.67
N THR A 102 -7.96 -2.91 23.17
CA THR A 102 -9.29 -3.53 23.08
C THR A 102 -9.79 -3.63 21.65
N THR A 103 -9.52 -2.62 20.82
CA THR A 103 -9.83 -2.62 19.39
C THR A 103 -9.01 -3.66 18.64
N ALA A 104 -7.70 -3.75 18.92
CA ALA A 104 -6.81 -4.77 18.34
C ALA A 104 -7.29 -6.19 18.69
N ALA A 105 -7.60 -6.44 19.98
CA ALA A 105 -8.11 -7.72 20.45
C ALA A 105 -9.46 -8.08 19.82
N HIS A 106 -10.38 -7.10 19.70
CA HIS A 106 -11.64 -7.29 19.01
C HIS A 106 -11.43 -7.69 17.54
N MET A 107 -10.54 -6.99 16.82
CA MET A 107 -10.28 -7.29 15.41
C MET A 107 -9.74 -8.70 15.21
N ALA A 108 -8.77 -9.11 16.04
CA ALA A 108 -8.23 -10.46 16.03
C ALA A 108 -9.31 -11.51 16.34
N GLY A 109 -10.16 -11.24 17.34
CA GLY A 109 -11.27 -12.11 17.70
C GLY A 109 -12.30 -12.31 16.57
N VAL A 110 -12.64 -11.24 15.84
CA VAL A 110 -13.53 -11.31 14.67
C VAL A 110 -12.93 -12.22 13.58
N PHE A 111 -11.64 -12.06 13.26
CA PHE A 111 -10.99 -12.93 12.28
C PHE A 111 -10.99 -14.40 12.73
N HIS A 112 -10.60 -14.67 13.98
CA HIS A 112 -10.55 -16.03 14.51
C HIS A 112 -11.93 -16.71 14.49
N ALA A 113 -13.00 -15.98 14.84
CA ALA A 113 -14.35 -16.53 14.90
C ALA A 113 -15.01 -16.74 13.53
N HIS A 114 -14.65 -15.94 12.50
CA HIS A 114 -15.43 -15.86 11.26
C HIS A 114 -14.69 -16.28 10.00
N THR A 115 -13.41 -16.64 10.09
CA THR A 115 -12.62 -17.06 8.91
C THR A 115 -12.20 -18.53 8.93
N GLY A 116 -12.62 -19.29 9.96
CA GLY A 116 -12.31 -20.71 10.08
C GLY A 116 -10.80 -20.96 10.08
N THR A 117 -10.34 -21.81 9.17
CA THR A 117 -8.92 -22.15 9.00
C THR A 117 -8.24 -21.37 7.86
N ALA A 118 -8.91 -20.35 7.30
CA ALA A 118 -8.36 -19.59 6.17
C ALA A 118 -7.12 -18.77 6.54
N PHE A 119 -6.98 -18.38 7.81
CA PHE A 119 -5.84 -17.63 8.31
C PHE A 119 -5.21 -18.33 9.51
N GLN A 120 -3.88 -18.23 9.58
CA GLN A 120 -3.08 -18.61 10.73
C GLN A 120 -2.33 -17.37 11.23
N LEU A 121 -2.10 -17.29 12.54
CA LEU A 121 -1.29 -16.23 13.10
C LEU A 121 0.13 -16.31 12.55
N HIS A 122 0.71 -15.17 12.16
CA HIS A 122 2.05 -15.16 11.58
C HIS A 122 3.11 -15.58 12.62
N PRO A 123 4.15 -16.36 12.26
CA PRO A 123 5.14 -16.86 13.22
C PRO A 123 5.83 -15.81 14.07
N LEU A 124 5.97 -14.59 13.55
CA LEU A 124 6.52 -13.45 14.29
C LEU A 124 5.70 -13.08 15.54
N HIS A 125 4.45 -13.51 15.65
CA HIS A 125 3.62 -13.31 16.84
C HIS A 125 3.69 -14.46 17.86
N HIS A 126 4.44 -15.53 17.58
CA HIS A 126 4.62 -16.63 18.54
C HIS A 126 5.76 -16.38 19.54
N ALA A 127 6.62 -15.40 19.26
CA ALA A 127 7.73 -15.09 20.14
C ALA A 127 7.26 -14.31 21.38
N PRO A 128 7.80 -14.56 22.59
CA PRO A 128 7.41 -13.84 23.81
C PRO A 128 7.65 -12.32 23.73
N ASP A 129 8.59 -11.89 22.90
CA ASP A 129 8.96 -10.50 22.60
C ASP A 129 8.20 -9.91 21.41
N ALA A 130 7.27 -10.65 20.80
CA ALA A 130 6.45 -10.17 19.70
C ALA A 130 5.49 -9.04 20.10
N VAL A 131 5.27 -8.85 21.40
CA VAL A 131 4.51 -7.74 21.95
C VAL A 131 5.49 -6.64 22.35
N PHE A 132 5.56 -5.60 21.53
CA PHE A 132 6.31 -4.39 21.87
C PHE A 132 5.46 -3.53 22.82
N HIS A 133 5.87 -3.47 24.07
CA HIS A 133 5.33 -2.49 25.01
C HIS A 133 6.14 -1.20 24.89
N TYR A 134 5.51 -0.14 24.38
CA TYR A 134 6.11 1.18 24.41
C TYR A 134 6.23 1.65 25.86
N ASP A 135 7.47 1.77 26.34
CA ASP A 135 7.79 2.41 27.61
C ASP A 135 8.31 3.83 27.31
N PRO A 136 7.56 4.90 27.64
CA PRO A 136 7.98 6.29 27.40
C PRO A 136 9.21 6.68 28.24
N HIS A 137 9.59 5.88 29.22
CA HIS A 137 10.75 6.08 30.08
C HIS A 137 11.93 5.15 29.73
N ALA A 138 11.76 4.25 28.75
CA ALA A 138 12.86 3.43 28.30
C ALA A 138 13.95 4.32 27.66
N PRO A 139 15.24 4.11 28.01
CA PRO A 139 16.32 4.83 27.36
C PRO A 139 16.27 4.54 25.86
N ALA A 140 16.44 5.59 25.04
CA ALA A 140 16.46 5.46 23.59
C ALA A 140 17.44 4.34 23.19
N ALA A 141 16.93 3.26 22.60
CA ALA A 141 17.75 2.11 22.26
C ALA A 141 18.88 2.58 21.32
N ALA A 142 20.12 2.42 21.78
CA ALA A 142 21.29 2.59 20.92
C ALA A 142 21.20 1.52 19.83
N GLY A 143 20.81 1.93 18.61
CA GLY A 143 20.66 1.02 17.50
C GLY A 143 21.98 0.32 17.18
N THR A 144 22.12 -0.93 17.60
CA THR A 144 23.16 -1.81 17.06
C THR A 144 22.66 -2.33 15.72
N ALA A 145 23.10 -1.67 14.64
CA ALA A 145 23.00 -2.23 13.30
C ALA A 145 23.84 -3.51 13.23
N SER A 146 23.20 -4.67 13.44
CA SER A 146 23.76 -5.98 13.11
C SER A 146 22.98 -6.56 11.94
N GLY A 147 23.08 -5.89 10.80
CA GLY A 147 22.86 -6.54 9.51
C GLY A 147 24.14 -7.26 9.12
N ALA A 148 24.21 -8.57 9.40
CA ALA A 148 25.24 -9.41 8.82
C ALA A 148 24.98 -9.50 7.31
N ASP A 149 25.71 -8.68 6.55
CA ASP A 149 25.83 -8.80 5.10
C ASP A 149 26.74 -9.99 4.79
N ALA A 150 26.15 -11.10 4.36
CA ALA A 150 26.87 -12.24 3.82
C ALA A 150 27.37 -11.85 2.43
N GLY A 151 28.66 -11.52 2.35
CA GLY A 151 29.27 -10.83 1.23
C GLY A 151 29.22 -11.55 -0.12
N VAL A 152 29.27 -10.72 -1.17
CA VAL A 152 29.85 -11.06 -2.46
C VAL A 152 30.91 -10.00 -2.76
N ALA A 153 32.17 -10.40 -2.64
CA ALA A 153 33.32 -9.58 -3.00
C ALA A 153 33.50 -9.57 -4.53
N VAL A 154 33.55 -8.40 -5.15
CA VAL A 154 34.26 -8.17 -6.42
C VAL A 154 34.98 -6.82 -6.32
N GLY A 155 36.29 -6.86 -6.57
CA GLY A 155 37.24 -5.82 -6.24
C GLY A 155 37.05 -4.49 -6.98
N SER A 156 37.44 -3.42 -6.28
CA SER A 156 37.73 -2.11 -6.83
C SER A 156 39.24 -1.97 -7.00
N ALA A 157 39.69 -1.60 -8.20
CA ALA A 157 40.64 -0.50 -8.44
C ALA A 157 41.22 -0.61 -9.85
N VAL A 158 40.85 0.34 -10.73
CA VAL A 158 41.80 0.95 -11.67
C VAL A 158 41.46 2.45 -11.72
N GLU A 159 42.44 3.26 -11.31
CA GLU A 159 42.48 4.72 -11.44
C GLU A 159 42.88 5.15 -12.87
N GLY A 160 42.46 6.38 -13.21
CA GLY A 160 43.12 7.28 -14.17
C GLY A 160 42.80 7.02 -15.65
N ASP A 161 42.90 7.97 -16.55
CA ASP A 161 43.17 9.41 -16.53
C ASP A 161 42.93 9.90 -17.97
N ALA A 162 42.63 11.18 -18.11
CA ALA A 162 42.79 12.07 -19.26
C ALA A 162 42.64 11.57 -20.72
N GLY A 163 41.79 12.31 -21.43
CA GLY A 163 42.26 13.05 -22.61
C GLY A 163 41.64 12.66 -23.95
N GLY A 164 41.29 13.67 -24.75
CA GLY A 164 41.17 13.54 -26.20
C GLY A 164 39.91 14.14 -26.80
N ALA A 165 39.98 15.43 -27.13
CA ALA A 165 39.04 16.12 -28.00
C ALA A 165 39.07 15.56 -29.43
N THR A 166 37.92 15.49 -30.10
CA THR A 166 37.80 15.89 -31.52
C THR A 166 36.40 16.37 -31.85
N ASP A 167 36.40 17.49 -32.55
CA ASP A 167 35.36 18.25 -33.22
C ASP A 167 34.66 17.46 -34.35
N SER A 168 33.36 17.69 -34.57
CA SER A 168 32.80 17.88 -35.92
C SER A 168 31.33 18.27 -35.89
N SER A 169 31.07 19.46 -36.42
CA SER A 169 29.81 20.11 -36.76
C SER A 169 29.07 19.51 -37.98
N SER A 170 27.72 19.52 -37.96
CA SER A 170 26.80 19.84 -39.09
C SER A 170 25.33 19.72 -38.59
N ARG A 171 24.50 20.78 -38.55
CA ARG A 171 23.60 21.31 -39.63
C ARG A 171 22.75 20.18 -40.29
N SER A 172 21.43 20.24 -40.51
CA SER A 172 20.45 21.34 -40.58
C SER A 172 19.02 20.79 -40.81
N SER A 173 18.01 21.57 -40.38
CA SER A 173 16.76 21.95 -41.10
C SER A 173 15.68 20.94 -41.52
N GLY A 174 14.42 21.33 -41.21
CA GLY A 174 13.19 21.07 -41.98
C GLY A 174 12.11 20.39 -41.14
N GLY A 175 10.87 20.87 -40.96
CA GLY A 175 10.12 21.97 -41.57
C GLY A 175 8.66 21.53 -41.81
N GLY A 176 7.68 22.37 -41.44
CA GLY A 176 6.25 22.31 -41.85
C GLY A 176 5.40 21.30 -41.06
N GLY A 177 4.22 21.59 -40.51
CA GLY A 177 3.08 22.48 -40.84
C GLY A 177 1.85 21.68 -40.35
N GLY A 178 0.77 22.18 -39.73
CA GLY A 178 -0.01 23.39 -39.89
C GLY A 178 -1.47 22.96 -40.16
N SER A 179 -2.44 23.70 -39.59
CA SER A 179 -3.90 23.69 -39.89
C SER A 179 -4.75 22.61 -39.18
N ARG A 180 -5.96 22.82 -38.60
CA ARG A 180 -7.04 23.85 -38.59
C ARG A 180 -7.80 23.72 -37.24
N ALA A 181 -8.30 24.72 -36.51
CA ALA A 181 -9.21 25.86 -36.77
C ALA A 181 -10.71 25.50 -36.90
N GLY A 182 -11.52 26.03 -35.97
CA GLY A 182 -12.97 26.37 -36.08
C GLY A 182 -13.96 25.22 -35.82
N GLY A 183 -15.07 25.37 -35.10
CA GLY A 183 -15.70 26.55 -34.51
C GLY A 183 -17.14 26.26 -34.06
N GLN A 184 -17.60 27.10 -33.12
CA GLN A 184 -18.97 27.60 -32.85
C GLN A 184 -20.09 26.72 -32.27
N ALA A 185 -20.55 27.27 -31.13
CA ALA A 185 -21.89 27.39 -30.55
C ALA A 185 -23.13 27.14 -31.43
N GLN A 186 -24.18 26.61 -30.80
CA GLN A 186 -25.51 27.22 -30.87
C GLN A 186 -26.37 26.89 -29.64
N ALA A 187 -27.12 27.90 -29.23
CA ALA A 187 -28.19 27.86 -28.25
C ALA A 187 -29.47 27.31 -28.88
N GLY A 188 -30.32 26.72 -28.05
CA GLY A 188 -31.69 26.30 -28.33
C GLY A 188 -32.37 25.92 -27.03
#